data_AF-A0A1C4WFW3-F1
#
_entry.id   AF-A0A1C4WFW3-F1
#
_cell.length_a   1.000
_cell.length_b   1.000
_cell.length_c   1.000
_cell.angle_alpha   90.00
_cell.angle_beta   90.00
_cell.angle_gamma   90.00
#
_symmetry.space_group_name_H-M   'P 1'
#
loop_
_entity.id
_entity.type
_entity.pdbx_description
1 polymer ?
#
loop_
_entity_poly.entity_id
_entity_poly.type
_entity_poly.pdbx_seq_one_letter_code
_entity_poly.pdbx_strand_id
1 'polypeptide(L)'
;MTKKIAVSLPDDVADRLSLEPNVSAFVARAVRRQMAGEKTREMLASAGFVITDEDIAEAHAEMEQLRARITPELREQAARLQAEVLAARAGARVTRATVLG
;
A
#
# COMPACT_ATOMS: atom_id res chain seq x y z
N MET A 1 9.45 21.35 2.14
CA MET A 1 8.96 22.38 1.20
C MET A 1 7.59 21.96 0.68
N THR A 2 6.60 22.86 0.68
CA THR A 2 5.24 22.61 0.15
C THR A 2 4.85 23.73 -0.81
N LYS A 3 4.06 23.40 -1.84
CA LYS A 3 3.47 24.38 -2.77
C LYS A 3 1.95 24.22 -2.77
N LYS A 4 1.21 25.33 -2.85
CA LYS A 4 -0.26 25.33 -2.99
C LYS A 4 -0.61 25.25 -4.47
N ILE A 5 -1.51 24.34 -4.83
CA ILE A 5 -2.06 24.16 -6.17
C ILE A 5 -3.58 24.21 -6.04
N ALA A 6 -4.25 24.95 -6.93
CA ALA A 6 -5.70 24.95 -7.05
C ALA A 6 -6.09 24.15 -8.30
N VAL A 7 -7.07 23.26 -8.16
CA VAL A 7 -7.56 22.39 -9.24
C VAL A 7 -9.09 22.36 -9.20
N SER A 8 -9.70 22.22 -10.37
CA SER A 8 -11.14 21.93 -10.49
C SER A 8 -11.33 20.41 -10.54
N LEU A 9 -12.33 19.92 -9.80
CA LEU A 9 -12.66 18.49 -9.71
C LEU A 9 -14.15 18.30 -10.00
N PRO A 10 -14.57 17.11 -10.46
CA PRO A 10 -15.97 16.71 -10.43
C PRO A 10 -16.58 16.83 -9.03
N ASP A 11 -17.87 17.19 -8.96
CA ASP A 11 -18.56 17.50 -7.70
C ASP A 11 -18.52 16.32 -6.71
N ASP A 12 -18.74 15.10 -7.19
CA ASP A 12 -18.69 13.88 -6.38
C ASP A 12 -17.30 13.65 -5.74
N VAL A 13 -16.23 13.95 -6.47
CA VAL A 13 -14.86 13.85 -5.96
C VAL A 13 -14.58 14.95 -4.94
N ALA A 14 -15.04 16.18 -5.21
CA ALA A 14 -14.88 17.30 -4.29
C ALA A 14 -15.62 17.04 -2.96
N ASP A 15 -16.86 16.55 -3.04
CA ASP A 15 -17.68 16.17 -1.90
C ASP A 15 -17.01 15.08 -1.06
N ARG A 16 -16.49 14.03 -1.71
CA ARG A 16 -15.76 12.97 -0.99
C ARG A 16 -14.51 13.50 -0.30
N LEU A 17 -13.74 14.38 -0.95
CA LEU A 17 -12.56 14.99 -0.35
C LEU A 17 -12.93 15.88 0.83
N SER A 18 -14.06 16.59 0.78
CA SER A 18 -14.53 17.46 1.87
C SER A 18 -14.74 16.72 3.20
N LEU A 19 -14.99 15.39 3.14
CA LEU A 19 -15.13 14.53 4.31
C LEU A 19 -13.80 14.15 4.96
N GLU A 20 -12.66 14.38 4.30
CA GLU A 20 -11.35 14.05 4.86
C GLU A 20 -10.93 15.09 5.90
N PRO A 21 -10.47 14.67 7.09
CA PRO A 21 -10.01 15.60 8.12
C PRO A 21 -8.78 16.41 7.68
N ASN A 22 -8.03 15.92 6.69
CA ASN A 22 -6.94 16.64 6.05
C ASN A 22 -6.81 16.26 4.57
N VAL A 23 -7.47 17.03 3.71
CA VAL A 23 -7.46 16.85 2.25
C VAL A 23 -6.04 16.82 1.67
N SER A 24 -5.19 17.77 2.05
CA SER A 24 -3.81 17.87 1.53
C SER A 24 -2.99 16.63 1.83
N ALA A 25 -3.10 16.08 3.04
CA ALA A 25 -2.41 14.86 3.43
C ALA A 25 -2.96 13.63 2.68
N PHE A 26 -4.29 13.55 2.53
CA PHE A 26 -4.95 12.49 1.77
C PHE A 26 -4.49 12.47 0.31
N VAL A 27 -4.58 13.61 -0.38
CA VAL A 27 -4.17 13.76 -1.78
C VAL A 27 -2.67 13.49 -1.94
N ALA A 28 -1.82 14.04 -1.08
CA ALA A 28 -0.38 13.79 -1.14
C ALA A 28 -0.05 12.30 -0.98
N ARG A 29 -0.79 11.55 -0.15
CA ARG A 29 -0.62 10.10 0.01
C ARG A 29 -1.08 9.35 -1.24
N ALA A 30 -2.20 9.73 -1.83
CA ALA A 30 -2.70 9.13 -3.08
C ALA A 30 -1.70 9.34 -4.23
N VAL A 31 -1.24 10.57 -4.44
CA VAL A 31 -0.25 10.92 -5.46
C VAL A 31 1.07 10.16 -5.25
N ARG A 32 1.58 10.08 -4.02
CA ARG A 32 2.81 9.30 -3.74
C ARG A 32 2.64 7.81 -4.03
N ARG A 33 1.47 7.23 -3.76
CA ARG A 33 1.19 5.82 -4.11
C ARG A 33 1.21 5.63 -5.63
N GLN A 34 0.63 6.55 -6.38
CA GLN A 34 0.67 6.51 -7.83
C GLN A 34 2.09 6.64 -8.38
N MET A 35 2.86 7.62 -7.91
CA MET A 35 4.27 7.82 -8.29
C MET A 35 5.13 6.59 -7.97
N ALA A 36 4.89 5.92 -6.86
CA ALA A 36 5.60 4.69 -6.52
C ALA A 36 5.33 3.59 -7.55
N GLY A 37 4.07 3.42 -7.97
CA GLY A 37 3.69 2.49 -9.02
C GLY A 37 4.31 2.85 -10.38
N GLU A 38 4.30 4.12 -10.76
CA GLU A 38 4.96 4.63 -11.96
C GLU A 38 6.47 4.32 -11.96
N LYS A 39 7.16 4.62 -10.86
CA LYS A 39 8.58 4.32 -10.70
C LYS A 39 8.89 2.82 -10.80
N THR A 40 8.04 1.98 -10.21
CA THR A 40 8.17 0.52 -10.35
C THR A 40 8.03 0.09 -11.80
N ARG A 41 7.06 0.65 -12.55
CA ARG A 41 6.90 0.38 -13.98
C ARG A 41 8.11 0.83 -14.79
N GLU A 42 8.62 2.03 -14.56
CA GLU A 42 9.83 2.55 -15.23
C GLU A 42 11.03 1.63 -14.99
N MET A 43 11.22 1.16 -13.75
CA MET A 43 12.28 0.22 -13.40
C MET A 43 12.12 -1.11 -14.15
N LEU A 44 10.91 -1.67 -14.20
CA LEU A 44 10.65 -2.92 -14.91
C LEU A 44 10.84 -2.77 -16.43
N ALA A 45 10.37 -1.66 -17.01
CA ALA A 45 10.60 -1.31 -18.40
C ALA A 45 12.10 -1.18 -18.72
N SER A 46 12.88 -0.55 -17.84
CA SER A 46 14.34 -0.45 -17.99
C SER A 46 15.07 -1.79 -17.96
N ALA A 47 14.47 -2.80 -17.31
CA ALA A 47 14.95 -4.18 -17.30
C ALA A 47 14.43 -5.02 -18.47
N GLY A 48 13.67 -4.42 -19.40
CA GLY A 48 13.14 -5.08 -20.59
C GLY A 48 11.77 -5.74 -20.41
N PHE A 49 11.12 -5.57 -19.26
CA PHE A 49 9.76 -6.05 -19.07
C PHE A 49 8.75 -5.06 -19.68
N VAL A 50 7.89 -5.54 -20.56
CA VAL A 50 6.74 -4.77 -21.05
C VAL A 50 5.54 -5.15 -20.19
N ILE A 51 5.03 -4.20 -19.42
CA ILE A 51 3.80 -4.35 -18.64
C ILE A 51 2.78 -3.42 -19.26
N THR A 52 1.72 -4.01 -19.83
CA THR A 52 0.63 -3.28 -20.46
C THR A 52 -0.41 -2.86 -19.42
N ASP A 53 -1.29 -1.92 -19.81
CA ASP A 53 -2.42 -1.54 -18.95
C ASP A 53 -3.41 -2.71 -18.79
N GLU A 54 -3.54 -3.57 -19.81
CA GLU A 54 -4.30 -4.82 -19.75
C GLU A 54 -3.74 -5.79 -18.71
N ASP A 55 -2.42 -6.01 -18.66
CA ASP A 55 -1.77 -6.89 -17.68
C ASP A 55 -2.06 -6.41 -16.25
N ILE A 56 -2.08 -5.09 -16.05
CA ILE A 56 -2.38 -4.48 -14.75
C ILE A 56 -3.85 -4.69 -14.39
N ALA A 57 -4.76 -4.51 -15.35
CA ALA A 57 -6.19 -4.71 -15.14
C ALA A 57 -6.51 -6.16 -14.78
N GLU A 58 -5.89 -7.12 -15.45
CA GLU A 58 -6.03 -8.55 -15.16
C GLU A 58 -5.50 -8.87 -13.76
N ALA A 59 -4.28 -8.43 -13.43
CA ALA A 59 -3.72 -8.64 -12.10
C ALA A 59 -4.57 -8.00 -10.99
N HIS A 60 -5.15 -6.83 -11.24
CA HIS A 60 -6.09 -6.19 -10.31
C HIS A 60 -7.36 -7.01 -10.11
N ALA A 61 -7.95 -7.52 -11.21
CA ALA A 61 -9.16 -8.34 -11.15
C ALA A 61 -8.91 -9.66 -10.41
N GLU A 62 -7.79 -10.34 -10.70
CA GLU A 62 -7.38 -11.55 -9.98
C GLU A 62 -7.18 -11.25 -8.49
N MET A 63 -6.53 -10.12 -8.16
CA MET A 63 -6.31 -9.73 -6.78
C MET A 63 -7.59 -9.44 -6.01
N GLU A 64 -8.57 -8.79 -6.63
CA GLU A 64 -9.88 -8.57 -6.01
C GLU A 64 -10.63 -9.90 -5.80
N GLN A 65 -10.56 -10.83 -6.75
CA GLN A 65 -11.14 -12.17 -6.57
C GLN A 65 -10.48 -12.92 -5.42
N LEU A 66 -9.16 -12.86 -5.31
CA LEU A 66 -8.42 -13.48 -4.21
C LEU A 66 -8.77 -12.82 -2.87
N ARG A 67 -8.89 -11.49 -2.82
CA ARG A 67 -9.33 -10.76 -1.62
C ARG A 67 -10.75 -11.13 -1.20
N ALA A 68 -11.65 -11.32 -2.15
CA ALA A 68 -13.02 -11.75 -1.87
C ALA A 68 -13.08 -13.14 -1.22
N ARG A 69 -12.09 -14.01 -1.51
CA ARG A 69 -11.96 -15.34 -0.89
C ARG A 69 -11.37 -15.31 0.52
N ILE A 70 -10.86 -14.17 0.99
CA ILE A 70 -10.33 -14.03 2.35
C ILE A 70 -11.49 -14.00 3.33
N THR A 71 -11.73 -15.12 4.01
CA THR A 71 -12.74 -15.23 5.06
C THR A 71 -12.31 -14.54 6.35
N PRO A 72 -13.24 -14.17 7.24
CA PRO A 72 -12.91 -13.61 8.56
C PRO A 72 -11.97 -14.51 9.38
N GLU A 73 -12.18 -15.83 9.33
CA GLU A 73 -11.39 -16.81 10.07
C GLU A 73 -9.94 -16.84 9.58
N LEU A 74 -9.72 -16.70 8.27
CA LEU A 74 -8.38 -16.58 7.69
C LEU A 74 -7.69 -15.28 8.13
N ARG A 75 -8.43 -14.17 8.27
CA ARG A 75 -7.87 -12.91 8.79
C ARG A 75 -7.43 -13.04 10.24
N GLU A 76 -8.24 -13.70 11.07
CA GLU A 76 -7.88 -13.95 12.47
C GLU A 76 -6.67 -14.88 12.62
N GLN A 77 -6.60 -15.93 11.80
CA GLN A 77 -5.42 -16.80 11.75
C GLN A 77 -4.16 -16.01 11.33
N ALA A 78 -4.26 -15.20 10.28
CA ALA A 78 -3.15 -14.35 9.84
C ALA A 78 -2.70 -13.36 10.93
N ALA A 79 -3.64 -12.74 11.65
CA ALA A 79 -3.32 -11.83 12.75
C ALA A 79 -2.59 -12.53 13.90
N ARG A 80 -3.00 -13.76 14.25
CA ARG A 80 -2.31 -14.58 15.27
C ARG A 80 -0.89 -14.92 14.85
N LEU A 81 -0.69 -15.44 13.64
CA LEU A 81 0.65 -15.73 13.12
C LEU A 81 1.53 -14.47 13.09
N GLN A 82 0.97 -13.33 12.69
CA GLN A 82 1.72 -12.07 12.65
C GLN A 82 2.18 -11.65 14.05
N ALA A 83 1.33 -11.79 15.07
CA ALA A 83 1.68 -11.50 16.45
C ALA A 83 2.80 -12.44 16.97
N GLU A 84 2.71 -13.73 16.65
CA GLU A 84 3.75 -14.71 17.00
C GLU A 84 5.10 -14.38 16.35
N VAL A 85 5.11 -14.06 15.05
CA VAL A 85 6.33 -13.68 14.32
C VAL A 85 6.95 -12.40 14.92
N LEU A 86 6.13 -11.41 15.27
CA LEU A 86 6.61 -10.18 15.89
C LEU A 86 7.20 -10.43 17.27
N ALA A 87 6.55 -11.27 18.09
CA ALA A 87 7.05 -11.67 19.40
C ALA A 87 8.38 -12.43 19.29
N ALA A 88 8.48 -13.39 18.35
CA ALA A 88 9.71 -14.14 18.10
C ALA A 88 10.86 -13.24 17.65
N ARG A 89 10.59 -12.27 16.76
CA ARG A 89 11.58 -11.27 16.32
C ARG A 89 12.03 -10.36 17.46
N ALA A 90 11.12 -9.96 18.35
CA ALA A 90 11.45 -9.16 19.52
C ALA A 90 12.34 -9.94 20.51
N GLY A 91 11.99 -11.19 20.80
CA GLY A 91 12.78 -12.08 21.65
C GLY A 91 14.20 -12.31 21.11
N ALA A 92 14.32 -12.60 19.80
CA ALA A 92 15.63 -12.78 19.16
C ALA A 92 16.53 -11.53 19.24
N ARG A 93 15.93 -10.33 19.23
CA ARG A 93 16.66 -9.06 19.37
C ARG A 93 17.17 -8.84 20.80
N VAL A 94 16.40 -9.23 21.80
CA VAL A 94 16.78 -9.16 23.22
C VAL A 94 17.92 -10.14 23.52
N THR A 95 17.79 -11.40 23.12
CA THR A 95 18.84 -12.41 23.33
C THR A 95 20.18 -12.02 22.69
N ARG A 96 20.14 -11.42 21.50
CA ARG A 96 21.36 -10.93 20.82
C ARG A 96 22.01 -9.73 21.52
N ALA A 97 21.24 -8.90 22.22
CA ALA A 97 21.78 -7.79 23.01
C ALA A 97 22.44 -8.27 24.31
N THR A 98 21.94 -9.35 24.93
CA THR A 98 22.47 -9.91 26.18
C THR A 98 23.75 -10.73 26.00
N VAL A 99 24.00 -11.28 24.81
CA VAL A 99 25.18 -12.12 24.52
C VAL A 99 26.42 -11.29 24.12
N LEU A 100 26.25 -10.00 23.83
CA LEU A 100 27.32 -9.09 23.37
C LEU A 100 27.74 -8.04 24.42
N GLY A 101 27.23 -8.12 25.65
CA GLY A 101 27.64 -7.29 26.80
C GLY A 101 28.28 -8.13 27.87
#